data_AF-A0A2W4UNI8-F1
#
_entry.id   AF-A0A2W4UNI8-F1
#
_cell.length_a   1.000
_cell.length_b   1.000
_cell.length_c   1.000
_cell.angle_alpha   90.00
_cell.angle_beta   90.00
_cell.angle_gamma   90.00
#
_symmetry.space_group_name_H-M   'P 1'
#
loop_
_entity.id
_entity.type
_entity.pdbx_description
1 polymer ?
#
loop_
_entity_poly.entity_id
_entity_poly.type
_entity_poly.pdbx_seq_one_letter_code
_entity_poly.pdbx_strand_id
1 'polypeptide(L)'
;MSDPNTGRKISNRYDLIEPIGQGSMGKVYLAADSLLGDVPVAVKFLSQTMLNENMRTRFFREAMTCAQLGQKSMHVVRVTDYGLNEDNVPFYVMEYLKGDSVGRLIRKQPLPVPRFLGIVRQILLGLRTAHNGILIKGEAVPIIHRDIKPSNIIVTSDPFMGELVKILDFGIAKLLQAGSEQTSTFMGTLAYASPEQMEGRELDNRSDIYSLGVMMYQMLSGSLPVKPDNNTFGGWYKVHRLLQPKSLSEFELELKVPKALENIVMACLAKQRENRPDSIQQVIDAIAPLADRFGSGLQISQRINTTLSKLPVVKEIQPKKALKLAPEKKESFQEDSSEHYSSGQYSSKQYRQKQYREELKDESREAARSAVQVLEPPAINSFYLEQKWPAEMPVAQIVFPRLLEKGSELLPTLWAMMPKAEIEMRTGNTRYNNFMCTMAPHPMVLWLTVLYNKVQGPRWLPCYLDFKAEEAQQILARLADARKYHLMFFEKEDSNRCQHVQPINVAASQRKLFQDWTIAARTFPTGNPQDSKDLLKRELENNLKPKILMNFESMHSDASPGMDSSLGF
;
A
#
# COMPACT_ATOMS: atom_id res chain seq x y z
N MET A 1 -23.54 18.30 -21.30
CA MET A 1 -23.81 16.93 -21.80
C MET A 1 -23.25 15.96 -20.78
N SER A 2 -23.97 14.87 -20.47
CA SER A 2 -23.41 13.76 -19.70
C SER A 2 -22.29 13.07 -20.50
N ASP A 3 -21.31 12.49 -19.81
CA ASP A 3 -20.34 11.62 -20.50
C ASP A 3 -21.02 10.29 -20.85
N PRO A 4 -20.88 9.77 -22.09
CA PRO A 4 -21.58 8.55 -22.52
C PRO A 4 -21.19 7.29 -21.75
N ASN A 5 -20.17 7.33 -20.89
CA ASN A 5 -19.78 6.20 -20.03
C ASN A 5 -20.35 6.32 -18.59
N THR A 6 -20.94 7.46 -18.21
CA THR A 6 -21.55 7.65 -16.89
C THR A 6 -22.76 6.74 -16.71
N GLY A 7 -22.75 5.89 -15.69
CA GLY A 7 -23.80 4.89 -15.44
C GLY A 7 -23.68 3.60 -16.27
N ARG A 8 -22.62 3.43 -17.07
CA ARG A 8 -22.36 2.18 -17.81
C ARG A 8 -21.63 1.17 -16.93
N LYS A 9 -22.10 -0.08 -16.89
CA LYS A 9 -21.33 -1.22 -16.37
C LYS A 9 -20.37 -1.72 -17.43
N ILE A 10 -19.10 -1.95 -17.09
CA ILE A 10 -18.12 -2.60 -17.96
C ILE A 10 -17.69 -3.97 -17.42
N SER A 11 -17.38 -4.89 -18.33
CA SER A 11 -16.95 -6.28 -18.03
C SER A 11 -17.84 -7.01 -17.01
N ASN A 12 -19.14 -6.67 -16.99
CA ASN A 12 -20.13 -7.12 -16.00
C ASN A 12 -19.71 -6.96 -14.52
N ARG A 13 -18.82 -6.00 -14.21
CA ARG A 13 -18.18 -5.88 -12.89
C ARG A 13 -18.06 -4.45 -12.38
N TYR A 14 -17.69 -3.50 -13.24
CA TYR A 14 -17.37 -2.14 -12.81
C TYR A 14 -18.45 -1.15 -13.25
N ASP A 15 -19.20 -0.62 -12.30
CA ASP A 15 -20.20 0.43 -12.52
C ASP A 15 -19.52 1.80 -12.56
N LEU A 16 -19.46 2.43 -13.74
CA LEU A 16 -18.79 3.72 -13.91
C LEU A 16 -19.66 4.86 -13.34
N ILE A 17 -19.17 5.53 -12.29
CA ILE A 17 -19.93 6.53 -11.52
C ILE A 17 -19.75 7.94 -12.11
N GLU A 18 -18.52 8.43 -12.25
CA GLU A 18 -18.24 9.78 -12.75
C GLU A 18 -16.83 9.92 -13.35
N PRO A 19 -16.60 10.81 -14.33
CA PRO A 19 -15.25 11.11 -14.84
C PRO A 19 -14.45 11.93 -13.81
N ILE A 20 -13.36 11.36 -13.28
CA ILE A 20 -12.47 11.99 -12.30
C ILE A 20 -11.18 12.57 -12.91
N GLY A 21 -10.91 12.30 -14.19
CA GLY A 21 -9.75 12.88 -14.87
C GLY A 21 -9.78 12.68 -16.40
N GLN A 22 -9.10 13.57 -17.11
CA GLN A 22 -8.86 13.46 -18.55
C GLN A 22 -7.45 13.95 -18.88
N GLY A 23 -6.72 13.18 -19.69
CA GLY A 23 -5.38 13.49 -20.16
C GLY A 23 -5.20 13.13 -21.63
N SER A 24 -3.99 13.32 -22.18
CA SER A 24 -3.70 13.00 -23.59
C SER A 24 -3.95 11.53 -23.94
N MET A 25 -3.80 10.63 -22.97
CA MET A 25 -3.96 9.18 -23.17
C MET A 25 -5.38 8.66 -22.97
N GLY A 26 -6.33 9.50 -22.54
CA GLY A 26 -7.73 9.15 -22.40
C GLY A 26 -8.38 9.68 -21.12
N LYS A 27 -9.41 8.98 -20.64
CA LYS A 27 -10.25 9.39 -19.50
C LYS A 27 -10.11 8.41 -18.33
N VAL A 28 -10.21 8.94 -17.12
CA VAL A 28 -10.27 8.18 -15.86
C VAL A 28 -11.62 8.42 -15.20
N TYR A 29 -12.29 7.34 -14.80
CA TYR A 29 -13.56 7.36 -14.09
C TYR A 29 -13.41 6.78 -12.69
N LEU A 30 -14.15 7.32 -11.72
CA LEU A 30 -14.48 6.59 -10.50
C LEU A 30 -15.53 5.53 -10.87
N ALA A 31 -15.36 4.32 -10.35
CA ALA A 31 -16.28 3.22 -10.52
C ALA A 31 -16.44 2.42 -9.22
N ALA A 32 -17.55 1.68 -9.10
CA ALA A 32 -17.76 0.67 -8.06
C ALA A 32 -17.45 -0.73 -8.61
N ASP A 33 -16.66 -1.54 -7.89
CA ASP A 33 -16.46 -2.95 -8.20
C ASP A 33 -17.58 -3.79 -7.54
N SER A 34 -18.62 -4.11 -8.31
CA SER A 34 -19.82 -4.78 -7.77
C SER A 34 -19.55 -6.23 -7.32
N LEU A 35 -18.43 -6.84 -7.72
CA LEU A 35 -18.02 -8.17 -7.20
C LEU A 35 -17.29 -8.08 -5.84
N LEU A 36 -16.78 -6.90 -5.46
CA LEU A 36 -16.15 -6.67 -4.16
C LEU A 36 -17.06 -5.92 -3.17
N GLY A 37 -18.34 -5.75 -3.49
CA GLY A 37 -19.29 -5.02 -2.64
C GLY A 37 -19.17 -3.50 -2.80
N ASP A 38 -19.19 -3.05 -4.06
CA ASP A 38 -19.16 -1.65 -4.48
C ASP A 38 -17.93 -0.85 -4.02
N VAL A 39 -16.80 -1.55 -3.86
CA VAL A 39 -15.51 -0.94 -3.51
C VAL A 39 -15.09 0.07 -4.59
N PRO A 40 -14.72 1.31 -4.23
CA PRO A 40 -14.36 2.33 -5.20
C PRO A 40 -13.01 2.03 -5.85
N VAL A 41 -13.01 2.03 -7.18
CA VAL A 41 -11.83 1.86 -8.04
C VAL A 41 -11.75 2.97 -9.08
N ALA A 42 -10.56 3.21 -9.64
CA ALA A 42 -10.37 4.12 -10.76
C ALA A 42 -10.15 3.33 -12.05
N VAL A 43 -10.94 3.61 -13.09
CA VAL A 43 -10.86 2.96 -14.40
C VAL A 43 -10.30 3.95 -15.42
N LYS A 44 -9.12 3.67 -15.98
CA LYS A 44 -8.51 4.46 -17.07
C LYS A 44 -8.80 3.78 -18.40
N PHE A 45 -9.32 4.53 -19.37
CA PHE A 45 -9.49 4.10 -20.77
C PHE A 45 -8.42 4.73 -21.66
N LEU A 46 -7.96 3.99 -22.66
CA LEU A 46 -7.18 4.54 -23.78
C LEU A 46 -8.09 5.40 -24.67
N SER A 47 -7.62 6.58 -25.09
CA SER A 47 -8.39 7.47 -25.99
C SER A 47 -8.70 6.77 -27.33
N GLN A 48 -9.96 6.84 -27.78
CA GLN A 48 -10.37 6.32 -29.09
C GLN A 48 -9.54 6.91 -30.24
N THR A 49 -9.14 8.18 -30.14
CA THR A 49 -8.28 8.88 -31.11
C THR A 49 -6.85 8.36 -31.19
N MET A 50 -6.43 7.48 -30.28
CA MET A 50 -5.11 6.82 -30.30
C MET A 50 -5.21 5.28 -30.36
N LEU A 51 -6.35 4.74 -30.81
CA LEU A 51 -6.50 3.30 -31.03
C LEU A 51 -5.69 2.84 -32.25
N ASN A 52 -4.54 2.24 -31.98
CA ASN A 52 -3.83 1.34 -32.87
C ASN A 52 -3.16 0.23 -32.03
N GLU A 53 -2.71 -0.85 -32.68
CA GLU A 53 -2.16 -2.03 -32.00
C GLU A 53 -0.90 -1.72 -31.18
N ASN A 54 -0.05 -0.81 -31.67
CA ASN A 54 1.14 -0.35 -30.97
C ASN A 54 0.77 0.37 -29.65
N MET A 55 -0.22 1.26 -29.67
CA MET A 55 -0.70 1.97 -28.48
C MET A 55 -1.46 1.04 -27.52
N ARG A 56 -2.27 0.11 -28.03
CA ARG A 56 -2.92 -0.96 -27.24
C ARG A 56 -1.88 -1.80 -26.47
N THR A 57 -0.84 -2.25 -27.18
CA THR A 57 0.25 -3.07 -26.60
C THR A 57 1.03 -2.29 -25.53
N ARG A 58 1.31 -1.00 -25.77
CA ARG A 58 1.98 -0.13 -24.81
C ARG A 58 1.12 0.15 -23.57
N PHE A 59 -0.18 0.36 -23.75
CA PHE A 59 -1.13 0.62 -22.66
C PHE A 59 -1.27 -0.61 -21.73
N PHE A 60 -1.31 -1.83 -22.27
CA PHE A 60 -1.25 -3.03 -21.44
C PHE A 60 0.13 -3.26 -20.79
N ARG A 61 1.23 -2.87 -21.44
CA ARG A 61 2.57 -2.88 -20.82
C ARG A 61 2.70 -1.87 -19.67
N GLU A 62 2.07 -0.71 -19.78
CA GLU A 62 1.92 0.31 -18.72
C GLU A 62 1.14 -0.27 -17.54
N ALA A 63 -0.04 -0.85 -17.79
CA ALA A 63 -0.87 -1.51 -16.78
C ALA A 63 -0.11 -2.64 -16.04
N MET A 64 0.53 -3.55 -16.78
CA MET A 64 1.31 -4.67 -16.23
C MET A 64 2.50 -4.17 -15.40
N THR A 65 3.18 -3.11 -15.83
CA THR A 65 4.30 -2.51 -15.11
C THR A 65 3.84 -1.89 -13.80
N CYS A 66 2.75 -1.12 -13.81
CA CYS A 66 2.16 -0.54 -12.60
C CYS A 66 1.63 -1.63 -11.66
N ALA A 67 1.06 -2.72 -12.17
CA ALA A 67 0.62 -3.86 -11.36
C ALA A 67 1.80 -4.53 -10.61
N GLN A 68 2.91 -4.82 -11.31
CA GLN A 68 4.13 -5.37 -10.68
C GLN A 68 4.75 -4.39 -9.66
N LEU A 69 4.91 -3.11 -10.03
CA LEU A 69 5.50 -2.10 -9.14
C LEU A 69 4.63 -1.81 -7.91
N GLY A 70 3.31 -1.79 -8.05
CA GLY A 70 2.35 -1.63 -6.96
C GLY A 70 2.28 -2.83 -5.99
N GLN A 71 2.81 -4.02 -6.37
CA GLN A 71 3.08 -5.09 -5.39
C GLN A 71 4.42 -4.90 -4.65
N LYS A 72 5.40 -4.22 -5.27
CA LYS A 72 6.74 -3.99 -4.70
C LYS A 72 6.85 -2.72 -3.85
N SER A 73 6.03 -1.71 -4.09
CA SER A 73 6.07 -0.43 -3.36
C SER A 73 4.69 0.18 -3.18
N MET A 74 4.37 0.49 -1.92
CA MET A 74 3.19 1.25 -1.53
C MET A 74 3.13 2.66 -2.15
N HIS A 75 4.27 3.21 -2.60
CA HIS A 75 4.36 4.52 -3.23
C HIS A 75 4.09 4.50 -4.75
N VAL A 76 3.76 3.35 -5.33
CA VAL A 76 3.26 3.24 -6.71
C VAL A 76 1.78 2.87 -6.66
N VAL A 77 1.00 3.34 -7.64
CA VAL A 77 -0.41 2.98 -7.79
C VAL A 77 -0.56 1.51 -8.17
N ARG A 78 -1.39 0.79 -7.42
CA ARG A 78 -1.73 -0.61 -7.66
C ARG A 78 -2.80 -0.71 -8.74
N VAL A 79 -2.37 -1.11 -9.93
CA VAL A 79 -3.27 -1.69 -10.95
C VAL A 79 -3.68 -3.10 -10.50
N THR A 80 -4.94 -3.47 -10.72
CA THR A 80 -5.56 -4.72 -10.26
C THR A 80 -6.16 -5.55 -11.40
N ASP A 81 -6.59 -4.92 -12.49
CA ASP A 81 -7.24 -5.58 -13.64
C ASP A 81 -6.96 -4.79 -14.94
N TYR A 82 -7.06 -5.42 -16.10
CA TYR A 82 -7.02 -4.76 -17.41
C TYR A 82 -7.75 -5.58 -18.48
N GLY A 83 -8.33 -4.90 -19.47
CA GLY A 83 -9.11 -5.58 -20.50
C GLY A 83 -9.52 -4.69 -21.66
N LEU A 84 -10.51 -5.18 -22.41
CA LEU A 84 -11.21 -4.47 -23.49
C LEU A 84 -12.67 -4.31 -23.07
N ASN A 85 -13.26 -3.14 -23.34
CA ASN A 85 -14.72 -3.00 -23.25
C ASN A 85 -15.40 -3.56 -24.51
N GLU A 86 -16.73 -3.52 -24.54
CA GLU A 86 -17.58 -4.00 -25.64
C GLU A 86 -17.23 -3.32 -26.99
N ASP A 87 -16.82 -2.05 -26.94
CA ASP A 87 -16.41 -1.25 -28.11
C ASP A 87 -14.92 -1.49 -28.50
N ASN A 88 -14.29 -2.56 -27.98
CA ASN A 88 -12.89 -2.89 -28.15
C ASN A 88 -11.88 -1.83 -27.64
N VAL A 89 -12.29 -0.90 -26.77
CA VAL A 89 -11.41 0.11 -26.16
C VAL A 89 -10.62 -0.51 -24.99
N PRO A 90 -9.28 -0.43 -24.97
CA PRO A 90 -8.48 -0.85 -23.82
C PRO A 90 -8.75 -0.03 -22.57
N PHE A 91 -8.88 -0.72 -21.43
CA PHE A 91 -8.95 -0.11 -20.11
C PHE A 91 -8.07 -0.84 -19.09
N TYR A 92 -7.70 -0.16 -18.01
CA TYR A 92 -7.17 -0.79 -16.80
C TYR A 92 -7.78 -0.21 -15.54
N VAL A 93 -7.78 -1.00 -14.47
CA VAL A 93 -8.40 -0.69 -13.19
C VAL A 93 -7.33 -0.61 -12.12
N MET A 94 -7.40 0.43 -11.30
CA MET A 94 -6.46 0.72 -10.23
C MET A 94 -7.16 1.19 -8.95
N GLU A 95 -6.44 1.20 -7.83
CA GLU A 95 -6.96 1.75 -6.56
C GLU A 95 -7.47 3.20 -6.71
N TYR A 96 -8.64 3.50 -6.14
CA TYR A 96 -9.15 4.87 -6.12
C TYR A 96 -8.45 5.70 -5.03
N LEU A 97 -7.64 6.67 -5.46
CA LEU A 97 -6.86 7.51 -4.56
C LEU A 97 -7.62 8.79 -4.17
N LYS A 98 -8.21 8.78 -2.98
CA LYS A 98 -8.87 9.96 -2.39
C LYS A 98 -7.83 10.95 -1.84
N GLY A 99 -7.29 11.80 -2.72
CA GLY A 99 -6.24 12.76 -2.40
C GLY A 99 -6.14 13.93 -3.39
N ASP A 100 -5.23 14.87 -3.10
CA ASP A 100 -4.88 16.00 -3.98
C ASP A 100 -3.60 15.64 -4.76
N SER A 101 -3.53 15.98 -6.05
CA SER A 101 -2.25 15.92 -6.78
C SER A 101 -1.28 17.00 -6.28
N VAL A 102 0.02 16.75 -6.33
CA VAL A 102 1.04 17.77 -6.00
C VAL A 102 0.83 19.03 -6.86
N GLY A 103 0.41 18.86 -8.11
CA GLY A 103 0.03 19.94 -9.03
C GLY A 103 -1.24 20.71 -8.65
N ARG A 104 -2.04 20.26 -7.69
CA ARG A 104 -3.11 21.03 -7.04
C ARG A 104 -2.64 21.65 -5.71
N LEU A 105 -1.71 21.01 -5.01
CA LEU A 105 -1.09 21.55 -3.79
C LEU A 105 -0.25 22.81 -4.09
N ILE A 106 0.72 22.70 -5.01
CA ILE A 106 1.66 23.80 -5.35
C ILE A 106 0.97 24.99 -6.04
N ARG A 107 -0.24 24.79 -6.58
CA ARG A 107 -1.09 25.86 -7.15
C ARG A 107 -1.76 26.73 -6.10
N LYS A 108 -1.78 26.31 -4.83
CA LYS A 108 -2.28 27.12 -3.70
C LYS A 108 -1.14 27.99 -3.14
N GLN A 109 0.01 27.37 -2.89
CA GLN A 109 1.23 27.98 -2.36
C GLN A 109 2.43 27.02 -2.53
N PRO A 110 3.69 27.50 -2.47
CA PRO A 110 4.86 26.63 -2.32
C PRO A 110 4.79 25.78 -1.03
N LEU A 111 5.45 24.63 -1.02
CA LEU A 111 5.39 23.66 0.08
C LEU A 111 6.45 23.95 1.15
N PRO A 112 6.07 24.05 2.44
CA PRO A 112 7.03 24.16 3.54
C PRO A 112 8.03 23.00 3.56
N VAL A 113 9.30 23.31 3.83
CA VAL A 113 10.44 22.36 3.76
C VAL A 113 10.17 21.01 4.45
N PRO A 114 9.57 20.92 5.66
CA PRO A 114 9.28 19.62 6.28
C PRO A 114 8.29 18.76 5.47
N ARG A 115 7.23 19.37 4.91
CA ARG A 115 6.23 18.68 4.07
C ARG A 115 6.79 18.34 2.70
N PHE A 116 7.59 19.24 2.12
CA PHE A 116 8.36 18.95 0.91
C PHE A 116 9.24 17.69 1.09
N LEU A 117 10.03 17.62 2.18
CA LEU A 117 10.92 16.48 2.44
C LEU A 117 10.13 15.18 2.65
N GLY A 118 9.02 15.23 3.40
CA GLY A 118 8.13 14.09 3.60
C GLY A 118 7.50 13.55 2.31
N ILE A 119 7.12 14.44 1.38
CA ILE A 119 6.59 14.06 0.07
C ILE A 119 7.70 13.52 -0.84
N VAL A 120 8.81 14.25 -0.99
CA VAL A 120 9.91 13.88 -1.90
C VAL A 120 10.56 12.57 -1.50
N ARG A 121 10.75 12.29 -0.20
CA ARG A 121 11.24 10.98 0.29
C ARG A 121 10.39 9.83 -0.23
N GLN A 122 9.06 9.95 -0.21
CA GLN A 122 8.16 8.90 -0.69
C GLN A 122 8.20 8.74 -2.22
N ILE A 123 8.32 9.84 -2.98
CA ILE A 123 8.53 9.78 -4.44
C ILE A 123 9.83 9.06 -4.75
N LEU A 124 10.94 9.40 -4.08
CA LEU A 124 12.23 8.74 -4.24
C LEU A 124 12.15 7.24 -3.92
N LEU A 125 11.46 6.84 -2.85
CA LEU A 125 11.25 5.43 -2.53
C LEU A 125 10.49 4.68 -3.64
N GLY A 126 9.44 5.29 -4.22
CA GLY A 126 8.72 4.72 -5.37
C GLY A 126 9.58 4.61 -6.64
N LEU A 127 10.35 5.64 -6.97
CA LEU A 127 11.26 5.63 -8.13
C LEU A 127 12.41 4.64 -7.97
N ARG A 128 12.98 4.50 -6.75
CA ARG A 128 13.99 3.48 -6.46
C ARG A 128 13.46 2.07 -6.75
N THR A 129 12.22 1.76 -6.37
CA THR A 129 11.60 0.47 -6.71
C THR A 129 11.45 0.28 -8.22
N ALA A 130 11.14 1.34 -8.98
CA ALA A 130 11.05 1.26 -10.44
C ALA A 130 12.41 1.09 -11.11
N HIS A 131 13.43 1.83 -10.68
CA HIS A 131 14.80 1.73 -11.23
C HIS A 131 15.49 0.41 -10.86
N ASN A 132 15.19 -0.16 -9.68
CA ASN A 132 15.58 -1.54 -9.33
C ASN A 132 14.86 -2.62 -10.17
N GLY A 133 13.82 -2.24 -10.92
CA GLY A 133 13.25 -3.03 -12.00
C GLY A 133 12.12 -3.99 -11.63
N ILE A 134 11.47 -4.52 -12.67
CA ILE A 134 10.43 -5.56 -12.62
C ILE A 134 10.94 -6.84 -13.28
N LEU A 135 10.32 -7.99 -12.99
CA LEU A 135 10.71 -9.25 -13.62
C LEU A 135 10.02 -9.40 -14.98
N ILE A 136 10.83 -9.57 -16.02
CA ILE A 136 10.38 -9.84 -17.40
C ILE A 136 11.12 -11.08 -17.87
N LYS A 137 10.40 -12.19 -18.14
CA LYS A 137 10.97 -13.50 -18.50
C LYS A 137 12.01 -14.07 -17.51
N GLY A 138 12.04 -13.57 -16.26
CA GLY A 138 13.01 -13.96 -15.22
C GLY A 138 14.14 -12.95 -15.00
N GLU A 139 14.35 -12.01 -15.94
CA GLU A 139 15.36 -10.96 -15.82
C GLU A 139 14.80 -9.72 -15.12
N ALA A 140 15.62 -9.04 -14.33
CA ALA A 140 15.26 -7.79 -13.67
C ALA A 140 15.52 -6.60 -14.61
N VAL A 141 14.44 -6.00 -15.13
CA VAL A 141 14.51 -4.91 -16.12
C VAL A 141 14.17 -3.57 -15.45
N PRO A 142 15.10 -2.60 -15.39
CA PRO A 142 14.85 -1.24 -14.88
C PRO A 142 13.69 -0.54 -15.60
N ILE A 143 12.81 0.12 -14.84
CA ILE A 143 11.67 0.88 -15.37
C ILE A 143 11.91 2.37 -15.17
N ILE A 144 12.22 3.07 -16.26
CA ILE A 144 12.30 4.53 -16.32
C ILE A 144 10.89 5.10 -16.57
N HIS A 145 10.46 6.08 -15.78
CA HIS A 145 9.09 6.58 -15.73
C HIS A 145 8.77 7.61 -16.83
N ARG A 146 9.72 8.46 -17.22
CA ARG A 146 9.64 9.36 -18.41
C ARG A 146 8.52 10.42 -18.38
N ASP A 147 7.81 10.56 -17.26
CA ASP A 147 6.67 11.49 -17.09
C ASP A 147 6.53 12.03 -15.66
N ILE A 148 7.65 12.19 -14.93
CA ILE A 148 7.64 12.72 -13.56
C ILE A 148 7.23 14.19 -13.59
N LYS A 149 6.05 14.49 -13.07
CA LYS A 149 5.51 15.85 -12.95
C LYS A 149 4.42 15.93 -11.87
N PRO A 150 4.08 17.12 -11.36
CA PRO A 150 3.14 17.29 -10.25
C PRO A 150 1.73 16.70 -10.43
N SER A 151 1.25 16.48 -11.66
CA SER A 151 -0.06 15.86 -11.91
C SER A 151 -0.09 14.36 -11.63
N ASN A 152 1.06 13.68 -11.77
CA ASN A 152 1.17 12.23 -11.69
C ASN A 152 1.57 11.76 -10.28
N ILE A 153 1.64 12.68 -9.31
CA ILE A 153 1.93 12.41 -7.91
C ILE A 153 0.70 12.79 -7.10
N ILE A 154 0.03 11.82 -6.48
CA ILE A 154 -1.12 12.03 -5.59
C ILE A 154 -0.67 11.94 -4.14
N VAL A 155 -1.17 12.84 -3.30
CA VAL A 155 -1.02 12.82 -1.85
C VAL A 155 -2.39 12.50 -1.23
N THR A 156 -2.54 11.31 -0.68
CA THR A 156 -3.72 10.87 0.07
C THR A 156 -3.48 11.02 1.59
N SER A 157 -4.55 11.00 2.36
CA SER A 157 -4.44 10.91 3.83
C SER A 157 -4.52 9.46 4.28
N ASP A 158 -3.53 9.01 5.04
CA ASP A 158 -3.47 7.69 5.65
C ASP A 158 -3.70 7.80 7.18
N PRO A 159 -4.55 6.96 7.80
CA PRO A 159 -4.86 7.06 9.23
C PRO A 159 -3.68 6.83 10.19
N PHE A 160 -2.62 6.15 9.75
CA PHE A 160 -1.47 5.77 10.57
C PHE A 160 -0.21 6.57 10.20
N MET A 161 -0.03 6.91 8.92
CA MET A 161 1.17 7.55 8.38
C MET A 161 0.99 9.03 8.02
N GLY A 162 -0.24 9.56 8.07
CA GLY A 162 -0.54 10.97 7.81
C GLY A 162 -0.73 11.28 6.33
N GLU A 163 0.36 11.57 5.61
CA GLU A 163 0.35 11.80 4.15
C GLU A 163 1.02 10.64 3.40
N LEU A 164 0.24 9.90 2.62
CA LEU A 164 0.75 8.83 1.75
C LEU A 164 0.85 9.34 0.31
N VAL A 165 2.03 9.23 -0.27
CA VAL A 165 2.30 9.63 -1.66
C VAL A 165 2.26 8.42 -2.59
N LYS A 166 1.59 8.59 -3.74
CA LYS A 166 1.40 7.60 -4.80
C LYS A 166 1.82 8.16 -6.16
N ILE A 167 2.65 7.42 -6.87
CA ILE A 167 3.10 7.69 -8.24
C ILE A 167 2.13 7.02 -9.24
N LEU A 168 1.69 7.78 -10.25
CA LEU A 168 0.80 7.37 -11.34
C LEU A 168 1.53 7.35 -12.70
N ASP A 169 0.95 6.62 -13.66
CA ASP A 169 1.20 6.83 -15.10
C ASP A 169 2.68 6.75 -15.50
N PHE A 170 3.30 5.58 -15.28
CA PHE A 170 4.61 5.24 -15.87
C PHE A 170 4.52 5.34 -17.40
N GLY A 171 5.19 6.34 -17.98
CA GLY A 171 4.96 6.88 -19.34
C GLY A 171 5.41 5.99 -20.50
N ILE A 172 5.32 4.67 -20.36
CA ILE A 172 5.67 3.64 -21.34
C ILE A 172 4.93 3.86 -22.67
N ALA A 173 3.69 4.37 -22.65
CA ALA A 173 2.96 4.70 -23.86
C ALA A 173 3.48 5.94 -24.62
N LYS A 174 4.30 6.81 -24.02
CA LYS A 174 4.77 8.06 -24.68
C LYS A 174 5.90 7.87 -25.70
N LEU A 175 6.44 6.66 -25.78
CA LEU A 175 7.70 6.29 -26.46
C LEU A 175 7.83 6.61 -27.97
N LEU A 176 6.83 7.19 -28.65
CA LEU A 176 6.92 7.61 -30.07
C LEU A 176 6.17 8.91 -30.43
N GLN A 177 5.81 9.79 -29.48
CA GLN A 177 5.20 11.09 -29.84
C GLN A 177 6.19 12.12 -30.44
N ALA A 178 7.46 11.73 -30.64
CA ALA A 178 8.50 12.53 -31.30
C ALA A 178 8.35 12.67 -32.84
N GLY A 179 7.20 12.29 -33.41
CA GLY A 179 6.97 12.30 -34.86
C GLY A 179 5.50 12.48 -35.29
N SER A 180 4.66 13.11 -34.46
CA SER A 180 3.24 13.36 -34.79
C SER A 180 2.76 14.71 -34.27
N GLU A 181 2.05 15.48 -35.12
CA GLU A 181 1.75 16.91 -34.93
C GLU A 181 0.65 17.24 -33.88
N GLN A 182 0.33 16.33 -32.97
CA GLN A 182 -0.69 16.54 -31.93
C GLN A 182 -0.13 17.36 -30.75
N THR A 183 -0.03 18.68 -30.98
CA THR A 183 0.86 19.60 -30.25
C THR A 183 0.36 20.14 -28.92
N SER A 184 -0.95 20.21 -28.65
CA SER A 184 -1.49 20.98 -27.51
C SER A 184 -1.19 20.35 -26.13
N THR A 185 -1.59 19.10 -25.90
CA THR A 185 -1.44 18.44 -24.59
C THR A 185 0.01 18.01 -24.29
N PHE A 186 0.88 17.96 -25.31
CA PHE A 186 2.30 17.61 -25.15
C PHE A 186 3.07 18.69 -24.39
N MET A 187 2.74 19.98 -24.60
CA MET A 187 3.41 21.14 -23.98
C MET A 187 3.52 21.04 -22.45
N GLY A 188 2.46 20.57 -21.77
CA GLY A 188 2.45 20.41 -20.31
C GLY A 188 3.31 19.26 -19.78
N THR A 189 3.79 18.36 -20.66
CA THR A 189 4.80 17.35 -20.33
C THR A 189 6.21 17.86 -20.63
N LEU A 190 6.39 18.65 -21.70
CA LEU A 190 7.71 19.20 -22.08
C LEU A 190 8.37 20.01 -20.96
N ALA A 191 7.58 20.73 -20.18
CA ALA A 191 8.05 21.55 -19.05
C ALA A 191 8.84 20.79 -17.96
N TYR A 192 8.79 19.46 -17.94
CA TYR A 192 9.54 18.59 -17.02
C TYR A 192 10.47 17.61 -17.73
N ALA A 193 10.46 17.57 -19.08
CA ALA A 193 11.24 16.61 -19.85
C ALA A 193 12.74 16.91 -19.74
N SER A 194 13.57 15.87 -19.64
CA SER A 194 15.02 16.03 -19.66
C SER A 194 15.53 16.33 -21.08
N PRO A 195 16.69 17.02 -21.23
CA PRO A 195 17.24 17.34 -22.54
C PRO A 195 17.42 16.11 -23.43
N GLU A 196 17.95 15.01 -22.89
CA GLU A 196 18.13 13.76 -23.63
C GLU A 196 16.80 13.08 -24.04
N GLN A 197 15.72 13.28 -23.28
CA GLN A 197 14.36 12.84 -23.66
C GLN A 197 13.76 13.70 -24.77
N MET A 198 14.10 15.00 -24.84
CA MET A 198 13.74 15.85 -25.97
C MET A 198 14.59 15.53 -27.22
N GLU A 199 15.85 15.16 -27.04
CA GLU A 199 16.75 14.75 -28.12
C GLU A 199 16.51 13.33 -28.65
N GLY A 200 15.51 12.61 -28.11
CA GLY A 200 15.15 11.26 -28.55
C GLY A 200 16.22 10.19 -28.27
N ARG A 201 17.15 10.45 -27.34
CA ARG A 201 18.22 9.51 -26.96
C ARG A 201 17.67 8.38 -26.11
N GLU A 202 18.49 7.34 -25.91
CA GLU A 202 18.21 6.34 -24.88
C GLU A 202 18.21 6.98 -23.49
N LEU A 203 17.27 6.53 -22.65
CA LEU A 203 16.98 7.12 -21.34
C LEU A 203 17.30 6.16 -20.22
N ASP A 204 18.03 6.66 -19.23
CA ASP A 204 18.38 5.99 -17.99
C ASP A 204 17.66 6.66 -16.80
N ASN A 205 17.97 6.24 -15.58
CA ASN A 205 17.37 6.78 -14.36
C ASN A 205 17.63 8.29 -14.14
N ARG A 206 18.66 8.87 -14.78
CA ARG A 206 19.03 10.28 -14.63
C ARG A 206 18.07 11.20 -15.38
N SER A 207 17.28 10.68 -16.32
CA SER A 207 16.17 11.40 -16.96
C SER A 207 15.00 11.62 -15.99
N ASP A 208 14.66 10.62 -15.18
CA ASP A 208 13.68 10.76 -14.10
C ASP A 208 14.21 11.68 -12.98
N ILE A 209 15.51 11.61 -12.65
CA ILE A 209 16.15 12.52 -11.66
C ILE A 209 16.07 13.98 -12.10
N TYR A 210 16.30 14.29 -13.38
CA TYR A 210 16.12 15.65 -13.90
C TYR A 210 14.66 16.12 -13.81
N SER A 211 13.73 15.26 -14.24
CA SER A 211 12.29 15.54 -14.20
C SER A 211 11.79 15.77 -12.76
N LEU A 212 12.31 14.99 -11.80
CA LEU A 212 12.12 15.19 -10.37
C LEU A 212 12.77 16.51 -9.90
N GLY A 213 13.96 16.86 -10.38
CA GLY A 213 14.62 18.15 -10.12
C GLY A 213 13.73 19.35 -10.46
N VAL A 214 13.11 19.33 -11.64
CA VAL A 214 12.15 20.36 -12.08
C VAL A 214 10.96 20.43 -11.13
N MET A 215 10.36 19.28 -10.79
CA MET A 215 9.23 19.21 -9.88
C MET A 215 9.60 19.69 -8.46
N MET A 216 10.76 19.31 -7.93
CA MET A 216 11.25 19.74 -6.61
C MET A 216 11.46 21.25 -6.54
N TYR A 217 12.08 21.83 -7.57
CA TYR A 217 12.24 23.28 -7.68
C TYR A 217 10.89 24.01 -7.64
N GLN A 218 9.90 23.51 -8.37
CA GLN A 218 8.55 24.08 -8.40
C GLN A 218 7.79 23.88 -7.08
N MET A 219 8.00 22.76 -6.39
CA MET A 219 7.43 22.54 -5.06
C MET A 219 7.96 23.54 -4.02
N LEU A 220 9.20 24.02 -4.15
CA LEU A 220 9.83 24.98 -3.23
C LEU A 220 9.57 26.45 -3.59
N SER A 221 9.46 26.78 -4.89
CA SER A 221 9.33 28.17 -5.38
C SER A 221 7.96 28.54 -5.95
N GLY A 222 7.07 27.57 -6.17
CA GLY A 222 5.84 27.73 -6.97
C GLY A 222 6.06 27.89 -8.48
N SER A 223 7.30 28.14 -8.91
CA SER A 223 7.69 28.49 -10.29
C SER A 223 8.50 27.38 -10.96
N LEU A 224 8.48 27.30 -12.29
CA LEU A 224 9.39 26.40 -13.00
C LEU A 224 10.84 26.95 -12.97
N PRO A 225 11.87 26.09 -12.94
CA PRO A 225 13.27 26.50 -12.96
C PRO A 225 13.67 27.21 -14.26
N VAL A 226 13.00 26.87 -15.36
CA VAL A 226 13.15 27.48 -16.68
C VAL A 226 11.78 27.61 -17.34
N LYS A 227 11.61 28.62 -18.19
CA LYS A 227 10.40 28.87 -18.97
C LYS A 227 10.79 29.49 -20.31
N PRO A 228 10.25 29.02 -21.45
CA PRO A 228 10.53 29.61 -22.76
C PRO A 228 9.62 30.80 -23.08
N ASP A 229 10.06 31.62 -24.03
CA ASP A 229 9.32 32.77 -24.55
C ASP A 229 8.04 32.33 -25.31
N ASN A 230 8.08 31.13 -25.90
CA ASN A 230 6.94 30.48 -26.54
C ASN A 230 6.88 28.99 -26.14
N ASN A 231 5.67 28.44 -26.02
CA ASN A 231 5.44 27.05 -25.59
C ASN A 231 5.72 26.00 -26.69
N THR A 232 6.56 26.31 -27.70
CA THR A 232 6.91 25.36 -28.75
C THR A 232 7.88 24.29 -28.24
N PHE A 233 7.99 23.18 -28.96
CA PHE A 233 8.98 22.15 -28.68
C PHE A 233 10.41 22.70 -28.69
N GLY A 234 10.76 23.51 -29.71
CA GLY A 234 12.07 24.16 -29.81
C GLY A 234 12.33 25.17 -28.69
N GLY A 235 11.30 25.89 -28.24
CA GLY A 235 11.37 26.79 -27.08
C GLY A 235 11.70 26.04 -25.79
N TRP A 236 10.94 24.99 -25.47
CA TRP A 236 11.22 24.13 -24.31
C TRP A 236 12.60 23.48 -24.40
N TYR A 237 12.99 22.94 -25.57
CA TYR A 237 14.31 22.33 -25.77
C TYR A 237 15.44 23.33 -25.49
N LYS A 238 15.36 24.55 -26.05
CA LYS A 238 16.34 25.62 -25.85
C LYS A 238 16.55 25.91 -24.36
N VAL A 239 15.47 26.04 -23.58
CA VAL A 239 15.61 26.38 -22.15
C VAL A 239 16.02 25.18 -21.28
N HIS A 240 15.54 23.97 -21.56
CA HIS A 240 15.98 22.78 -20.83
C HIS A 240 17.46 22.47 -21.09
N ARG A 241 17.94 22.62 -22.34
CA ARG A 241 19.33 22.37 -22.75
C ARG A 241 20.30 23.48 -22.31
N LEU A 242 19.96 24.76 -22.51
CA LEU A 242 20.93 25.87 -22.43
C LEU A 242 20.74 26.82 -21.23
N LEU A 243 19.50 27.11 -20.82
CA LEU A 243 19.23 28.12 -19.78
C LEU A 243 19.47 27.54 -18.39
N GLN A 244 20.34 28.14 -17.57
CA GLN A 244 20.52 27.71 -16.19
C GLN A 244 19.34 28.16 -15.30
N PRO A 245 18.90 27.34 -14.34
CA PRO A 245 17.92 27.75 -13.34
C PRO A 245 18.43 28.92 -12.49
N LYS A 246 17.51 29.76 -12.02
CA LYS A 246 17.79 30.78 -11.00
C LYS A 246 18.04 30.15 -9.63
N SER A 247 18.88 30.77 -8.81
CA SER A 247 19.09 30.39 -7.41
C SER A 247 17.76 30.45 -6.66
N LEU A 248 17.42 29.45 -5.83
CA LEU A 248 16.19 29.51 -5.01
C LEU A 248 16.23 30.68 -4.02
N SER A 249 17.44 31.19 -3.72
CA SER A 249 17.66 32.42 -2.93
C SER A 249 17.42 33.73 -3.68
N GLU A 250 17.15 33.73 -5.00
CA GLU A 250 16.73 34.93 -5.75
C GLU A 250 15.23 35.24 -5.59
N PHE A 251 14.46 34.32 -5.00
CA PHE A 251 13.03 34.47 -4.82
C PHE A 251 12.75 34.99 -3.41
N GLU A 252 11.86 35.98 -3.29
CA GLU A 252 11.33 36.46 -2.00
C GLU A 252 10.33 35.43 -1.42
N LEU A 253 10.86 34.26 -1.03
CA LEU A 253 10.09 33.20 -0.42
C LEU A 253 9.88 33.48 1.07
N GLU A 254 8.62 33.41 1.52
CA GLU A 254 8.29 33.27 2.95
C GLU A 254 9.02 32.06 3.60
N LEU A 255 9.33 31.06 2.76
CA LEU A 255 10.01 29.82 3.13
C LEU A 255 11.52 29.89 2.84
N LYS A 256 12.33 30.10 3.88
CA LYS A 256 13.79 30.04 3.78
C LYS A 256 14.27 28.61 3.48
N VAL A 257 14.53 28.33 2.20
CA VAL A 257 15.11 27.06 1.73
C VAL A 257 16.57 26.93 2.21
N PRO A 258 16.98 25.82 2.86
CA PRO A 258 18.38 25.60 3.22
C PRO A 258 19.27 25.45 1.98
N LYS A 259 20.44 26.10 1.94
CA LYS A 259 21.35 26.02 0.77
C LYS A 259 21.77 24.59 0.42
N ALA A 260 21.92 23.72 1.42
CA ALA A 260 22.16 22.29 1.18
C ALA A 260 21.02 21.60 0.42
N LEU A 261 19.76 21.95 0.69
CA LEU A 261 18.61 21.43 -0.07
C LEU A 261 18.59 21.97 -1.49
N GLU A 262 18.83 23.27 -1.66
CA GLU A 262 18.91 23.88 -2.98
C GLU A 262 20.00 23.23 -3.83
N ASN A 263 21.20 23.00 -3.28
CA ASN A 263 22.30 22.34 -3.99
C ASN A 263 21.91 20.95 -4.52
N ILE A 264 21.10 20.18 -3.78
CA ILE A 264 20.58 18.87 -4.23
C ILE A 264 19.62 19.02 -5.40
N VAL A 265 18.69 19.99 -5.33
CA VAL A 265 17.74 20.28 -6.41
C VAL A 265 18.47 20.75 -7.66
N MET A 266 19.50 21.60 -7.51
CA MET A 266 20.34 22.08 -8.61
C MET A 266 21.20 20.97 -9.23
N ALA A 267 21.74 20.05 -8.43
CA ALA A 267 22.46 18.89 -8.96
C ALA A 267 21.55 17.98 -9.80
N CYS A 268 20.29 17.79 -9.40
CA CYS A 268 19.31 17.07 -10.22
C CYS A 268 19.02 17.78 -11.56
N LEU A 269 19.04 19.12 -11.58
CA LEU A 269 18.82 19.97 -12.76
C LEU A 269 20.04 20.12 -13.68
N ALA A 270 21.17 19.45 -13.40
CA ALA A 270 22.37 19.55 -14.21
C ALA A 270 22.12 19.14 -15.68
N LYS A 271 22.68 19.90 -16.62
CA LYS A 271 22.34 19.81 -18.05
C LYS A 271 22.81 18.49 -18.68
N GLN A 272 24.10 18.19 -18.57
CA GLN A 272 24.63 16.87 -18.88
C GLN A 272 24.16 15.87 -17.81
N ARG A 273 23.71 14.68 -18.21
CA ARG A 273 23.23 13.65 -17.27
C ARG A 273 24.35 13.12 -16.37
N GLU A 274 25.58 13.12 -16.89
CA GLU A 274 26.80 12.69 -16.22
C GLU A 274 27.12 13.56 -14.98
N ASN A 275 26.59 14.79 -14.93
CA ASN A 275 26.74 15.72 -13.80
C ASN A 275 25.54 15.69 -12.82
N ARG A 276 24.55 14.83 -13.06
CA ARG A 276 23.43 14.56 -12.14
C ARG A 276 23.79 13.39 -11.21
N PRO A 277 23.17 13.27 -10.03
CA PRO A 277 23.30 12.09 -9.19
C PRO A 277 23.12 10.78 -9.97
N ASP A 278 24.01 9.81 -9.74
CA ASP A 278 24.09 8.57 -10.50
C ASP A 278 22.87 7.67 -10.27
N SER A 279 22.22 7.79 -9.11
CA SER A 279 21.06 6.98 -8.73
C SER A 279 20.09 7.76 -7.83
N ILE A 280 18.84 7.28 -7.77
CA ILE A 280 17.85 7.76 -6.80
C ILE A 280 18.32 7.54 -5.35
N GLN A 281 19.13 6.51 -5.08
CA GLN A 281 19.68 6.25 -3.75
C GLN A 281 20.56 7.42 -3.27
N GLN A 282 21.47 7.90 -4.12
CA GLN A 282 22.32 9.06 -3.82
C GLN A 282 21.51 10.34 -3.51
N VAL A 283 20.32 10.50 -4.12
CA VAL A 283 19.41 11.60 -3.79
C VAL A 283 18.72 11.38 -2.43
N ILE A 284 18.32 10.14 -2.10
CA ILE A 284 17.79 9.79 -0.77
C ILE A 284 18.83 10.09 0.31
N ASP A 285 20.07 9.65 0.11
CA ASP A 285 21.17 9.82 1.08
C ASP A 285 21.50 11.31 1.28
N ALA A 286 21.47 12.10 0.21
CA ALA A 286 21.68 13.55 0.29
C ALA A 286 20.55 14.29 1.02
N ILE A 287 19.28 13.87 0.90
CA ILE A 287 18.18 14.52 1.63
C ILE A 287 18.00 14.02 3.07
N ALA A 288 18.54 12.85 3.43
CA ALA A 288 18.29 12.25 4.75
C ALA A 288 18.70 13.16 5.94
N PRO A 289 19.91 13.76 5.98
CA PRO A 289 20.30 14.67 7.07
C PRO A 289 19.40 15.92 7.19
N LEU A 290 18.74 16.32 6.10
CA LEU A 290 17.75 17.40 6.11
C LEU A 290 16.40 16.88 6.63
N ALA A 291 15.96 15.71 6.19
CA ALA A 291 14.74 15.06 6.66
C ALA A 291 14.76 14.85 8.18
N ASP A 292 15.88 14.41 8.75
CA ASP A 292 16.02 14.21 10.19
C ASP A 292 16.02 15.55 10.96
N ARG A 293 16.80 16.53 10.48
CA ARG A 293 16.88 17.88 11.07
C ARG A 293 15.53 18.59 11.12
N PHE A 294 14.72 18.47 10.06
CA PHE A 294 13.39 19.11 9.99
C PHE A 294 12.26 18.23 10.54
N GLY A 295 12.43 16.90 10.57
CA GLY A 295 11.48 15.94 11.13
C GLY A 295 11.33 16.05 12.65
N SER A 296 12.44 16.26 13.37
CA SER A 296 12.43 16.45 14.84
C SER A 296 11.52 17.61 15.30
N GLY A 297 11.39 18.67 14.49
CA GLY A 297 10.52 19.82 14.79
C GLY A 297 9.01 19.50 14.73
N LEU A 298 8.59 18.48 13.98
CA LEU A 298 7.19 18.08 13.88
C LEU A 298 6.68 17.43 15.17
N GLN A 299 7.49 16.59 15.83
CA GLN A 299 7.09 16.01 17.12
C GLN A 299 6.98 17.07 18.23
N ILE A 300 7.86 18.07 18.23
CA ILE A 300 7.85 19.14 19.24
C ILE A 300 6.60 20.02 19.06
N SER A 301 6.32 20.48 17.83
CA SER A 301 5.14 21.32 17.55
C SER A 301 3.81 20.59 17.78
N GLN A 302 3.71 19.29 17.47
CA GLN A 302 2.53 18.48 17.80
C GLN A 302 2.34 18.30 19.33
N ARG A 303 3.42 18.14 20.10
CA ARG A 303 3.37 18.10 21.59
C ARG A 303 2.98 19.44 22.21
N ILE A 304 3.40 20.56 21.63
CA ILE A 304 3.05 21.91 22.13
C ILE A 304 1.55 22.18 21.93
N ASN A 305 0.99 21.93 20.74
CA ASN A 305 -0.44 22.14 20.46
C ASN A 305 -1.37 21.22 21.29
N THR A 306 -0.92 20.03 21.67
CA THR A 306 -1.68 19.10 22.54
C THR A 306 -1.52 19.39 24.04
N THR A 307 -0.56 20.24 24.42
CA THR A 307 -0.37 20.69 25.81
C THR A 307 -1.07 22.03 26.07
N LEU A 308 -0.93 23.02 25.17
CA LEU A 308 -1.57 24.34 25.31
C LEU A 308 -3.10 24.29 25.25
N SER A 309 -3.68 23.23 24.68
CA SER A 309 -5.13 22.99 24.64
C SER A 309 -5.71 22.42 25.95
N LYS A 310 -4.94 22.37 27.05
CA LYS A 310 -5.35 21.81 28.35
C LYS A 310 -5.17 22.75 29.56
N LEU A 311 -5.11 24.05 29.37
CA LEU A 311 -5.17 25.03 30.46
C LEU A 311 -6.58 25.67 30.55
N PRO A 312 -7.31 25.50 31.67
CA PRO A 312 -8.65 26.08 31.83
C PRO A 312 -8.56 27.58 32.15
N VAL A 313 -8.95 28.43 31.19
CA VAL A 313 -9.08 29.88 31.42
C VAL A 313 -10.39 30.14 32.18
N VAL A 314 -10.28 30.36 33.49
CA VAL A 314 -11.40 30.76 34.34
C VAL A 314 -11.45 32.28 34.46
N LYS A 315 -12.50 32.90 33.90
CA LYS A 315 -13.31 33.96 34.55
C LYS A 315 -14.48 34.42 33.69
N GLU A 316 -15.62 34.62 34.32
CA GLU A 316 -16.77 35.36 33.76
C GLU A 316 -16.53 36.88 33.83
N ILE A 317 -16.98 37.63 32.83
CA ILE A 317 -17.53 38.98 33.00
C ILE A 317 -18.75 39.12 32.06
N GLN A 318 -19.81 39.75 32.54
CA GLN A 318 -21.11 39.87 31.85
C GLN A 318 -21.14 40.99 30.79
N PRO A 319 -21.97 40.89 29.73
CA PRO A 319 -22.17 41.96 28.75
C PRO A 319 -23.09 43.08 29.29
N LYS A 320 -22.81 44.34 28.93
CA LYS A 320 -23.71 45.49 29.17
C LYS A 320 -24.28 46.08 27.88
N LYS A 321 -25.56 46.47 28.00
CA LYS A 321 -26.40 47.27 27.08
C LYS A 321 -25.78 48.66 26.79
N ALA A 322 -26.24 49.50 25.85
CA ALA A 322 -26.95 49.40 24.55
C ALA A 322 -27.41 50.83 24.14
N LEU A 323 -27.55 51.16 22.84
CA LEU A 323 -28.38 52.24 22.20
C LEU A 323 -28.23 52.04 20.65
N LYS A 324 -29.28 51.96 19.80
CA LYS A 324 -30.34 52.92 19.36
C LYS A 324 -29.78 54.11 18.55
N LEU A 325 -30.32 54.57 17.40
CA LEU A 325 -31.47 54.24 16.51
C LEU A 325 -30.95 54.21 15.03
N ALA A 326 -31.52 53.60 13.96
CA ALA A 326 -32.90 53.41 13.43
C ALA A 326 -33.57 54.67 12.84
N PRO A 327 -34.45 54.61 11.80
CA PRO A 327 -34.86 53.50 10.91
C PRO A 327 -34.93 53.85 9.39
N GLU A 328 -35.44 52.90 8.56
CA GLU A 328 -36.23 53.00 7.30
C GLU A 328 -35.80 51.91 6.28
N LYS A 329 -36.67 51.28 5.47
CA LYS A 329 -38.13 51.07 5.51
C LYS A 329 -38.44 49.75 4.77
N LYS A 330 -39.56 49.09 5.08
CA LYS A 330 -40.03 47.91 4.31
C LYS A 330 -40.99 48.33 3.20
N GLU A 331 -40.95 47.62 2.08
CA GLU A 331 -42.16 47.18 1.38
C GLU A 331 -42.10 45.66 1.16
N SER A 332 -43.23 45.05 0.83
CA SER A 332 -43.47 43.61 1.00
C SER A 332 -44.54 43.09 0.06
N PHE A 333 -44.37 41.86 -0.44
CA PHE A 333 -45.47 41.07 -1.00
C PHE A 333 -45.44 39.62 -0.47
N GLN A 334 -46.50 39.30 0.26
CA GLN A 334 -47.09 37.97 0.50
C GLN A 334 -48.19 37.76 -0.58
N GLU A 335 -48.89 36.63 -0.77
CA GLU A 335 -49.06 35.29 -0.15
C GLU A 335 -49.52 34.34 -1.32
N ASP A 336 -49.81 33.03 -1.27
CA ASP A 336 -49.82 31.99 -0.21
C ASP A 336 -49.71 30.55 -0.80
N SER A 337 -49.53 29.58 0.10
CA SER A 337 -50.18 28.25 0.16
C SER A 337 -50.14 27.25 -1.01
N SER A 338 -49.39 26.16 -0.79
CA SER A 338 -49.94 24.80 -0.51
C SER A 338 -48.76 23.85 -0.23
N GLU A 339 -48.54 23.36 1.00
CA GLU A 339 -49.12 22.14 1.57
C GLU A 339 -48.85 20.84 0.76
N HIS A 340 -48.42 19.70 1.33
CA HIS A 340 -48.40 19.24 2.74
C HIS A 340 -46.99 18.91 3.29
N TYR A 341 -46.88 18.77 4.60
CA TYR A 341 -45.76 18.12 5.31
C TYR A 341 -46.08 16.67 5.69
N SER A 342 -45.06 15.80 5.71
CA SER A 342 -45.07 14.55 6.51
C SER A 342 -43.68 14.27 7.05
N SER A 343 -43.57 13.93 8.34
CA SER A 343 -42.31 13.84 9.08
C SER A 343 -41.85 12.39 9.26
N GLY A 344 -40.55 12.12 9.13
CA GLY A 344 -40.01 10.79 9.40
C GLY A 344 -38.48 10.62 9.33
N GLN A 345 -37.94 9.91 10.32
CA GLN A 345 -36.71 9.11 10.26
C GLN A 345 -35.34 9.82 10.07
N TYR A 346 -35.06 10.87 10.84
CA TYR A 346 -33.66 11.30 11.12
C TYR A 346 -33.04 10.55 12.33
N SER A 347 -32.90 9.23 12.26
CA SER A 347 -32.04 8.47 13.20
C SER A 347 -31.62 7.10 12.67
N SER A 348 -30.39 6.98 12.14
CA SER A 348 -29.76 5.68 11.82
C SER A 348 -28.24 5.80 11.56
N LYS A 349 -27.82 6.78 10.73
CA LYS A 349 -26.41 6.94 10.31
C LYS A 349 -25.43 7.18 11.47
N GLN A 350 -25.81 7.94 12.50
CA GLN A 350 -24.91 8.26 13.63
C GLN A 350 -24.66 7.08 14.59
N TYR A 351 -25.60 6.13 14.73
CA TYR A 351 -25.39 4.93 15.55
C TYR A 351 -24.36 3.99 14.90
N ARG A 352 -24.53 3.69 13.60
CA ARG A 352 -23.65 2.77 12.86
C ARG A 352 -22.20 3.29 12.78
N GLN A 353 -22.00 4.61 12.72
CA GLN A 353 -20.68 5.23 12.72
C GLN A 353 -20.02 5.30 14.11
N LYS A 354 -20.78 5.07 15.20
CA LYS A 354 -20.24 4.87 16.54
C LYS A 354 -19.69 3.44 16.70
N GLN A 355 -20.47 2.43 16.33
CA GLN A 355 -20.09 1.01 16.41
C GLN A 355 -18.75 0.74 15.71
N TYR A 356 -18.58 1.17 14.46
CA TYR A 356 -17.33 0.96 13.71
C TYR A 356 -16.09 1.61 14.36
N ARG A 357 -16.29 2.65 15.19
CA ARG A 357 -15.21 3.35 15.92
C ARG A 357 -14.97 2.80 17.33
N GLU A 358 -15.82 1.87 17.77
CA GLU A 358 -15.65 1.05 18.96
C GLU A 358 -15.06 -0.32 18.56
N GLU A 359 -15.52 -0.91 17.45
CA GLU A 359 -14.96 -2.11 16.80
C GLU A 359 -13.44 -1.97 16.51
N LEU A 360 -13.01 -0.92 15.80
CA LEU A 360 -11.58 -0.67 15.55
C LEU A 360 -10.75 -0.43 16.83
N LYS A 361 -11.38 0.02 17.92
CA LYS A 361 -10.70 0.17 19.21
C LYS A 361 -10.60 -1.16 19.94
N ASP A 362 -11.60 -2.02 19.82
CA ASP A 362 -11.57 -3.34 20.42
C ASP A 362 -10.70 -4.32 19.63
N GLU A 363 -10.58 -4.23 18.30
CA GLU A 363 -9.51 -4.90 17.54
C GLU A 363 -8.12 -4.49 18.03
N SER A 364 -7.89 -3.17 18.19
CA SER A 364 -6.63 -2.64 18.75
C SER A 364 -6.38 -3.13 20.18
N ARG A 365 -7.44 -3.36 20.97
CA ARG A 365 -7.36 -3.91 22.34
C ARG A 365 -7.26 -5.43 22.36
N GLU A 366 -7.77 -6.17 21.37
CA GLU A 366 -7.57 -7.61 21.25
C GLU A 366 -6.14 -7.93 20.80
N ALA A 367 -5.55 -7.11 19.91
CA ALA A 367 -4.12 -7.16 19.61
C ALA A 367 -3.28 -6.92 20.89
N ALA A 368 -3.61 -5.91 21.69
CA ALA A 368 -2.93 -5.64 22.97
C ALA A 368 -3.20 -6.73 24.04
N ARG A 369 -4.42 -7.27 24.12
CA ARG A 369 -4.79 -8.38 25.04
C ARG A 369 -4.16 -9.70 24.63
N SER A 370 -3.78 -9.89 23.36
CA SER A 370 -3.04 -11.07 22.90
C SER A 370 -1.62 -11.18 23.47
N ALA A 371 -1.12 -10.11 24.12
CA ALA A 371 0.10 -10.13 24.93
C ALA A 371 -0.13 -10.56 26.40
N VAL A 372 -1.37 -10.81 26.82
CA VAL A 372 -1.70 -11.33 28.15
C VAL A 372 -1.85 -12.86 28.08
N GLN A 373 -1.18 -13.59 28.98
CA GLN A 373 -1.37 -15.03 29.12
C GLN A 373 -2.78 -15.34 29.68
N VAL A 374 -3.74 -15.55 28.78
CA VAL A 374 -5.02 -16.18 29.11
C VAL A 374 -4.78 -17.68 29.27
N LEU A 375 -4.58 -18.14 30.50
CA LEU A 375 -4.53 -19.56 30.84
C LEU A 375 -5.88 -20.22 30.48
N GLU A 376 -5.84 -21.27 29.66
CA GLU A 376 -7.05 -22.04 29.36
C GLU A 376 -7.56 -22.79 30.60
N PRO A 377 -8.88 -23.06 30.73
CA PRO A 377 -9.42 -23.89 31.80
C PRO A 377 -8.68 -25.24 31.87
N PRO A 378 -8.25 -25.72 33.06
CA PRO A 378 -7.36 -26.88 33.16
C PRO A 378 -7.85 -28.14 32.42
N ALA A 379 -9.15 -28.43 32.48
CA ALA A 379 -9.80 -29.57 31.83
C ALA A 379 -9.82 -29.53 30.28
N ILE A 380 -9.43 -28.41 29.66
CA ILE A 380 -9.19 -28.35 28.21
C ILE A 380 -7.76 -28.81 27.90
N ASN A 381 -6.78 -28.35 28.67
CA ASN A 381 -5.36 -28.65 28.43
C ASN A 381 -5.02 -30.13 28.70
N SER A 382 -5.58 -30.75 29.76
CA SER A 382 -5.38 -32.17 30.07
C SER A 382 -5.69 -33.10 28.88
N PHE A 383 -6.83 -32.89 28.22
CA PHE A 383 -7.24 -33.69 27.05
C PHE A 383 -6.20 -33.70 25.91
N TYR A 384 -5.52 -32.58 25.68
CA TYR A 384 -4.48 -32.50 24.65
C TYR A 384 -3.15 -33.13 25.13
N LEU A 385 -2.80 -32.96 26.42
CA LEU A 385 -1.60 -33.56 27.03
C LEU A 385 -1.69 -35.10 27.14
N GLU A 386 -2.90 -35.65 27.26
CA GLU A 386 -3.19 -37.09 27.28
C GLU A 386 -2.99 -37.78 25.90
N GLN A 387 -2.88 -37.01 24.81
CA GLN A 387 -2.70 -37.56 23.48
C GLN A 387 -1.30 -38.15 23.29
N LYS A 388 -1.20 -39.27 22.56
CA LYS A 388 0.05 -39.97 22.26
C LYS A 388 0.45 -39.77 20.80
N TRP A 389 1.75 -39.81 20.51
CA TRP A 389 2.21 -39.78 19.12
C TRP A 389 1.62 -40.96 18.32
N PRO A 390 1.13 -40.76 17.09
CA PRO A 390 0.46 -41.83 16.36
C PRO A 390 1.46 -42.87 15.87
N ALA A 391 1.16 -44.16 16.04
CA ALA A 391 2.08 -45.25 15.70
C ALA A 391 2.36 -45.36 14.20
N GLU A 392 1.47 -44.82 13.37
CA GLU A 392 1.60 -44.70 11.91
C GLU A 392 2.57 -43.58 11.48
N MET A 393 2.96 -42.66 12.37
CA MET A 393 3.80 -41.50 12.05
C MET A 393 5.25 -41.67 12.52
N PRO A 394 6.26 -41.42 11.66
CA PRO A 394 7.66 -41.67 12.00
C PRO A 394 8.16 -40.73 13.10
N VAL A 395 9.02 -41.26 14.00
CA VAL A 395 9.65 -40.52 15.11
C VAL A 395 10.79 -39.64 14.58
N ALA A 396 10.40 -38.58 13.87
CA ALA A 396 11.26 -37.65 13.15
C ALA A 396 10.80 -36.20 13.37
N GLN A 397 11.63 -35.22 13.01
CA GLN A 397 11.29 -33.80 13.17
C GLN A 397 10.30 -33.31 12.09
N ILE A 398 9.07 -33.82 12.14
CA ILE A 398 8.00 -33.54 11.18
C ILE A 398 6.90 -32.67 11.78
N VAL A 399 6.06 -32.11 10.90
CA VAL A 399 4.79 -31.51 11.28
C VAL A 399 3.66 -32.02 10.37
N PHE A 400 2.50 -32.31 10.94
CA PHE A 400 1.29 -32.66 10.21
C PHE A 400 0.03 -32.14 10.93
N PRO A 401 -1.07 -31.87 10.23
CA PRO A 401 -2.34 -31.51 10.85
C PRO A 401 -3.18 -32.77 11.17
N ARG A 402 -4.03 -32.71 12.20
CA ARG A 402 -4.98 -33.78 12.55
C ARG A 402 -6.24 -33.17 13.18
N LEU A 403 -7.39 -33.82 13.02
CA LEU A 403 -8.57 -33.55 13.85
C LEU A 403 -8.54 -34.41 15.11
N LEU A 404 -8.87 -33.82 16.26
CA LEU A 404 -9.16 -34.55 17.49
C LEU A 404 -10.64 -34.48 17.81
N GLU A 405 -11.23 -35.62 18.16
CA GLU A 405 -12.62 -35.73 18.60
C GLU A 405 -12.71 -35.59 20.12
N LYS A 406 -13.54 -34.66 20.60
CA LYS A 406 -13.80 -34.44 22.03
C LYS A 406 -15.31 -34.37 22.26
N GLY A 407 -15.91 -35.52 22.56
CA GLY A 407 -17.37 -35.64 22.57
C GLY A 407 -17.90 -35.44 21.15
N SER A 408 -18.72 -34.41 20.93
CA SER A 408 -19.24 -34.06 19.60
C SER A 408 -18.45 -32.96 18.87
N GLU A 409 -17.35 -32.44 19.45
CA GLU A 409 -16.51 -31.43 18.80
C GLU A 409 -15.32 -32.05 18.07
N LEU A 410 -15.09 -31.59 16.83
CA LEU A 410 -13.88 -31.91 16.05
C LEU A 410 -12.93 -30.69 16.07
N LEU A 411 -11.79 -30.87 16.72
CA LEU A 411 -10.85 -29.81 17.08
C LEU A 411 -9.65 -29.82 16.11
N PRO A 412 -9.38 -28.72 15.37
CA PRO A 412 -8.22 -28.65 14.49
C PRO A 412 -6.92 -28.53 15.30
N THR A 413 -6.00 -29.45 15.05
CA THR A 413 -4.70 -29.52 15.73
C THR A 413 -3.54 -29.64 14.74
N LEU A 414 -2.39 -29.13 15.14
CA LEU A 414 -1.15 -29.18 14.37
C LEU A 414 -0.09 -29.89 15.24
N TRP A 415 0.43 -31.02 14.77
CA TRP A 415 1.28 -31.92 15.55
C TRP A 415 2.72 -31.76 15.10
N ALA A 416 3.60 -31.33 16.00
CA ALA A 416 5.02 -31.11 15.73
C ALA A 416 5.89 -31.94 16.68
N MET A 417 6.78 -32.77 16.13
CA MET A 417 7.79 -33.47 16.92
C MET A 417 9.14 -32.74 16.85
N MET A 418 9.74 -32.49 18.01
CA MET A 418 11.02 -31.78 18.14
C MET A 418 11.81 -32.35 19.34
N PRO A 419 13.14 -32.12 19.41
CA PRO A 419 13.93 -32.45 20.59
C PRO A 419 13.43 -31.66 21.81
N LYS A 420 13.46 -32.27 23.00
CA LYS A 420 13.00 -31.64 24.26
C LYS A 420 13.44 -30.17 24.42
N ALA A 421 14.74 -29.91 24.30
CA ALA A 421 15.33 -28.58 24.49
C ALA A 421 14.84 -27.55 23.46
N GLU A 422 14.45 -27.97 22.26
CA GLU A 422 13.84 -27.06 21.27
C GLU A 422 12.38 -26.74 21.63
N ILE A 423 11.63 -27.68 22.22
CA ILE A 423 10.26 -27.42 22.70
C ILE A 423 10.32 -26.39 23.83
N GLU A 424 11.13 -26.65 24.86
CA GLU A 424 11.30 -25.77 26.03
C GLU A 424 11.64 -24.33 25.62
N MET A 425 12.65 -24.15 24.75
CA MET A 425 13.07 -22.84 24.22
C MET A 425 12.07 -22.21 23.25
N ARG A 426 11.06 -22.95 22.74
CA ARG A 426 10.07 -22.42 21.78
C ARG A 426 8.67 -22.14 22.35
N THR A 427 8.34 -22.63 23.55
CA THR A 427 7.05 -22.38 24.22
C THR A 427 6.70 -20.88 24.36
N GLY A 428 7.64 -20.03 24.79
CA GLY A 428 7.40 -18.63 25.13
C GLY A 428 7.54 -17.60 23.99
N ASN A 429 7.73 -18.05 22.74
CA ASN A 429 8.26 -17.20 21.66
C ASN A 429 7.22 -16.41 20.84
N THR A 430 7.73 -15.49 20.01
CA THR A 430 6.95 -14.76 19.00
C THR A 430 6.42 -15.74 17.95
N ARG A 431 5.11 -15.67 17.69
CA ARG A 431 4.36 -16.58 16.83
C ARG A 431 3.89 -15.85 15.57
N TYR A 432 3.96 -16.54 14.43
CA TYR A 432 3.35 -16.09 13.17
C TYR A 432 2.67 -17.27 12.49
N ASN A 433 1.43 -17.08 12.02
CA ASN A 433 0.69 -18.07 11.25
C ASN A 433 0.02 -17.43 10.03
N ASN A 434 0.13 -18.11 8.89
CA ASN A 434 -0.43 -17.64 7.63
C ASN A 434 -0.88 -18.82 6.76
N PHE A 435 -1.79 -18.54 5.84
CA PHE A 435 -2.38 -19.54 4.95
C PHE A 435 -2.36 -19.00 3.52
N MET A 436 -2.05 -19.87 2.56
CA MET A 436 -1.91 -19.50 1.16
C MET A 436 -2.45 -20.62 0.28
N CYS A 437 -3.28 -20.30 -0.71
CA CYS A 437 -3.88 -21.26 -1.61
C CYS A 437 -3.33 -21.11 -3.04
N THR A 438 -3.16 -22.23 -3.74
CA THR A 438 -3.24 -22.26 -5.21
C THR A 438 -4.43 -23.11 -5.64
N MET A 439 -5.06 -22.74 -6.75
CA MET A 439 -6.08 -23.58 -7.42
C MET A 439 -5.48 -24.40 -8.58
N ALA A 440 -4.36 -23.93 -9.14
CA ALA A 440 -3.72 -24.53 -10.31
C ALA A 440 -2.26 -24.96 -10.01
N PRO A 441 -1.76 -26.06 -10.59
CA PRO A 441 -2.50 -27.01 -11.43
C PRO A 441 -3.55 -27.85 -10.66
N HIS A 442 -3.51 -27.87 -9.33
CA HIS A 442 -4.44 -28.58 -8.47
C HIS A 442 -4.77 -27.77 -7.19
N PRO A 443 -6.01 -27.75 -6.70
CA PRO A 443 -6.39 -27.05 -5.47
C PRO A 443 -5.65 -27.50 -4.20
N MET A 444 -4.83 -26.63 -3.61
CA MET A 444 -4.03 -26.94 -2.42
C MET A 444 -3.78 -25.70 -1.54
N VAL A 445 -3.78 -25.89 -0.22
CA VAL A 445 -3.44 -24.89 0.80
C VAL A 445 -2.09 -25.20 1.44
N LEU A 446 -1.20 -24.20 1.50
CA LEU A 446 -0.11 -24.13 2.47
C LEU A 446 -0.65 -23.52 3.77
N TRP A 447 -0.65 -24.32 4.83
CA TRP A 447 -0.77 -23.86 6.22
C TRP A 447 0.64 -23.67 6.76
N LEU A 448 1.02 -22.43 7.08
CA LEU A 448 2.32 -22.10 7.64
C LEU A 448 2.18 -21.64 9.10
N THR A 449 2.85 -22.33 10.02
CA THR A 449 3.12 -21.82 11.37
C THR A 449 4.62 -21.57 11.52
N VAL A 450 5.00 -20.52 12.26
CA VAL A 450 6.41 -20.16 12.51
C VAL A 450 6.61 -19.78 13.97
N LEU A 451 7.58 -20.41 14.62
CA LEU A 451 8.00 -20.15 16.00
C LEU A 451 9.37 -19.48 15.99
N TYR A 452 9.42 -18.16 16.19
CA TYR A 452 10.67 -17.41 16.08
C TYR A 452 11.36 -17.22 17.43
N ASN A 453 12.62 -17.66 17.52
CA ASN A 453 13.49 -17.39 18.67
C ASN A 453 14.66 -16.50 18.24
N LYS A 454 15.12 -15.57 19.10
CA LYS A 454 16.31 -14.75 18.81
C LYS A 454 17.60 -15.56 18.67
N VAL A 455 17.77 -16.62 19.45
CA VAL A 455 19.01 -17.42 19.53
C VAL A 455 19.01 -18.56 18.50
N GLN A 456 17.87 -19.24 18.32
CA GLN A 456 17.73 -20.38 17.40
C GLN A 456 16.97 -20.08 16.10
N GLY A 457 16.75 -18.80 15.77
CA GLY A 457 16.04 -18.36 14.56
C GLY A 457 14.59 -18.87 14.44
N PRO A 458 13.99 -18.80 13.23
CA PRO A 458 12.65 -19.30 12.98
C PRO A 458 12.60 -20.82 12.82
N ARG A 459 11.71 -21.49 13.56
CA ARG A 459 11.25 -22.84 13.23
C ARG A 459 10.04 -22.76 12.32
N TRP A 460 10.21 -23.19 11.07
CA TRP A 460 9.14 -23.27 10.08
C TRP A 460 8.38 -24.58 10.24
N LEU A 461 7.05 -24.50 10.29
CA LEU A 461 6.14 -25.62 10.39
C LEU A 461 5.10 -25.54 9.24
N PRO A 462 5.49 -25.92 7.99
CA PRO A 462 4.61 -25.91 6.83
C PRO A 462 3.86 -27.24 6.65
N CYS A 463 2.54 -27.18 6.51
CA CYS A 463 1.69 -28.29 6.10
C CYS A 463 0.98 -27.99 4.77
N TYR A 464 0.78 -29.02 3.95
CA TYR A 464 0.19 -28.90 2.62
C TYR A 464 -1.09 -29.73 2.58
N LEU A 465 -2.24 -29.05 2.51
CA LEU A 465 -3.57 -29.64 2.52
C LEU A 465 -4.17 -29.65 1.11
N ASP A 466 -4.44 -30.83 0.59
CA ASP A 466 -5.07 -31.06 -0.70
C ASP A 466 -6.59 -30.85 -0.60
N PHE A 467 -7.16 -29.92 -1.38
CA PHE A 467 -8.60 -29.61 -1.28
C PHE A 467 -9.52 -30.73 -1.81
N LYS A 468 -8.99 -31.74 -2.51
CA LYS A 468 -9.75 -32.91 -2.99
C LYS A 468 -9.68 -34.08 -2.00
N ALA A 469 -8.75 -34.07 -1.03
CA ALA A 469 -8.70 -35.06 0.04
C ALA A 469 -9.73 -34.76 1.14
N GLU A 470 -10.50 -35.78 1.56
CA GLU A 470 -11.63 -35.60 2.47
C GLU A 470 -11.20 -35.09 3.86
N GLU A 471 -10.18 -35.70 4.46
CA GLU A 471 -9.61 -35.29 5.76
C GLU A 471 -9.17 -33.81 5.73
N ALA A 472 -8.56 -33.37 4.64
CA ALA A 472 -8.13 -32.00 4.45
C ALA A 472 -9.31 -31.02 4.29
N GLN A 473 -10.39 -31.42 3.61
CA GLN A 473 -11.63 -30.64 3.58
C GLN A 473 -12.24 -30.50 4.98
N GLN A 474 -12.27 -31.57 5.77
CA GLN A 474 -12.78 -31.54 7.14
C GLN A 474 -11.92 -30.63 8.04
N ILE A 475 -10.58 -30.69 7.93
CA ILE A 475 -9.65 -29.79 8.62
C ILE A 475 -9.90 -28.33 8.24
N LEU A 476 -10.01 -28.01 6.95
CA LEU A 476 -10.18 -26.64 6.46
C LEU A 476 -11.56 -26.06 6.84
N ALA A 477 -12.62 -26.88 6.84
CA ALA A 477 -13.92 -26.48 7.37
C ALA A 477 -13.84 -26.13 8.87
N ARG A 478 -13.20 -26.98 9.69
CA ARG A 478 -13.02 -26.71 11.12
C ARG A 478 -12.12 -25.51 11.39
N LEU A 479 -11.14 -25.22 10.54
CA LEU A 479 -10.32 -23.99 10.61
C LEU A 479 -11.09 -22.71 10.21
N ALA A 480 -12.17 -22.81 9.42
CA ALA A 480 -13.05 -21.68 9.13
C ALA A 480 -13.97 -21.34 10.32
N ASP A 481 -14.54 -22.37 10.95
CA ASP A 481 -15.43 -22.23 12.10
C ASP A 481 -14.66 -21.84 13.39
N ALA A 482 -13.56 -22.54 13.68
CA ALA A 482 -12.82 -22.37 14.93
C ALA A 482 -11.98 -21.09 14.92
N ARG A 483 -12.09 -20.30 16.01
CA ARG A 483 -11.28 -19.07 16.19
C ARG A 483 -9.79 -19.34 16.44
N LYS A 484 -9.43 -20.58 16.75
CA LYS A 484 -8.08 -21.05 17.08
C LYS A 484 -7.89 -22.51 16.69
N TYR A 485 -6.64 -22.91 16.50
CA TYR A 485 -6.20 -24.31 16.51
C TYR A 485 -5.17 -24.50 17.63
N HIS A 486 -4.91 -25.75 18.00
CA HIS A 486 -3.89 -26.07 19.01
C HIS A 486 -2.66 -26.70 18.35
N LEU A 487 -1.50 -26.07 18.54
CA LEU A 487 -0.19 -26.64 18.20
C LEU A 487 0.26 -27.55 19.35
N MET A 488 0.51 -28.81 19.04
CA MET A 488 0.82 -29.88 19.98
C MET A 488 2.26 -30.34 19.78
N PHE A 489 3.03 -30.35 20.87
CA PHE A 489 4.45 -30.65 20.86
C PHE A 489 4.74 -32.03 21.44
N PHE A 490 5.48 -32.83 20.69
CA PHE A 490 5.90 -34.18 21.06
C PHE A 490 7.42 -34.25 21.11
N GLU A 491 7.95 -34.81 22.19
CA GLU A 491 9.37 -35.01 22.39
C GLU A 491 9.85 -36.19 21.53
N LYS A 492 10.97 -36.02 20.85
CA LYS A 492 11.57 -37.09 20.03
C LYS A 492 12.14 -38.21 20.93
N GLU A 493 12.56 -37.82 22.14
CA GLU A 493 13.20 -38.67 23.14
C GLU A 493 12.19 -39.46 24.00
N ASP A 494 10.97 -38.94 24.21
CA ASP A 494 9.82 -39.62 24.83
C ASP A 494 8.51 -39.28 24.10
N SER A 495 8.17 -40.06 23.08
CA SER A 495 6.99 -39.85 22.23
C SER A 495 5.66 -40.34 22.85
N ASN A 496 5.69 -40.86 24.09
CA ASN A 496 4.54 -41.52 24.72
C ASN A 496 3.36 -40.60 25.06
N ARG A 497 3.55 -39.27 25.01
CA ARG A 497 2.54 -38.24 25.32
C ARG A 497 2.92 -36.88 24.73
N CYS A 498 1.93 -35.99 24.60
CA CYS A 498 2.16 -34.59 24.28
C CYS A 498 2.75 -33.86 25.51
N GLN A 499 3.85 -33.13 25.33
CA GLN A 499 4.55 -32.45 26.43
C GLN A 499 4.11 -30.99 26.60
N HIS A 500 3.71 -30.33 25.51
CA HIS A 500 3.23 -28.95 25.55
C HIS A 500 2.17 -28.70 24.47
N VAL A 501 1.22 -27.83 24.77
CA VAL A 501 0.08 -27.53 23.91
C VAL A 501 -0.13 -26.02 23.91
N GLN A 502 -0.24 -25.43 22.72
CA GLN A 502 -0.30 -23.98 22.56
C GLN A 502 -1.42 -23.56 21.59
N PRO A 503 -2.43 -22.79 22.04
CA PRO A 503 -3.45 -22.24 21.15
C PRO A 503 -2.86 -21.15 20.25
N ILE A 504 -3.24 -21.18 18.97
CA ILE A 504 -2.88 -20.20 17.95
C ILE A 504 -4.16 -19.71 17.28
N ASN A 505 -4.34 -18.37 17.28
CA ASN A 505 -5.55 -17.73 16.77
C ASN A 505 -5.57 -17.71 15.24
N VAL A 506 -6.76 -17.85 14.66
CA VAL A 506 -6.98 -17.72 13.21
C VAL A 506 -7.77 -16.43 12.97
N ALA A 507 -7.17 -15.50 12.23
CA ALA A 507 -7.77 -14.18 11.99
C ALA A 507 -9.12 -14.30 11.26
N ALA A 508 -10.09 -13.44 11.57
CA ALA A 508 -11.42 -13.49 10.94
C ALA A 508 -11.36 -13.38 9.40
N SER A 509 -10.40 -12.62 8.87
CA SER A 509 -10.09 -12.53 7.44
C SER A 509 -9.58 -13.86 6.85
N GLN A 510 -8.67 -14.57 7.54
CA GLN A 510 -8.18 -15.89 7.13
C GLN A 510 -9.31 -16.93 7.17
N ARG A 511 -10.19 -16.88 8.18
CA ARG A 511 -11.34 -17.79 8.28
C ARG A 511 -12.35 -17.62 7.14
N LYS A 512 -12.58 -16.38 6.69
CA LYS A 512 -13.39 -16.14 5.47
C LYS A 512 -12.71 -16.73 4.22
N LEU A 513 -11.40 -16.53 4.05
CA LEU A 513 -10.68 -17.07 2.89
C LEU A 513 -10.81 -18.59 2.75
N PHE A 514 -10.84 -19.36 3.85
CA PHE A 514 -11.11 -20.80 3.77
C PHE A 514 -12.49 -21.15 3.20
N GLN A 515 -13.52 -20.35 3.51
CA GLN A 515 -14.87 -20.56 2.98
C GLN A 515 -14.88 -20.29 1.47
N ASP A 516 -14.32 -19.14 1.06
CA ASP A 516 -14.20 -18.75 -0.36
C ASP A 516 -13.38 -19.78 -1.17
N TRP A 517 -12.25 -20.26 -0.63
CA TRP A 517 -11.42 -21.29 -1.27
C TRP A 517 -12.10 -22.66 -1.32
N THR A 518 -12.81 -23.09 -0.26
CA THR A 518 -13.53 -24.38 -0.24
C THR A 518 -14.64 -24.41 -1.30
N ILE A 519 -15.29 -23.26 -1.57
CA ILE A 519 -16.27 -23.13 -2.65
C ILE A 519 -15.59 -23.25 -4.01
N ALA A 520 -14.55 -22.45 -4.28
CA ALA A 520 -13.85 -22.42 -5.56
C ALA A 520 -13.12 -23.74 -5.89
N ALA A 521 -12.60 -24.46 -4.89
CA ALA A 521 -11.92 -25.73 -5.08
C ALA A 521 -12.85 -26.88 -5.52
N ARG A 522 -14.18 -26.77 -5.28
CA ARG A 522 -15.16 -27.75 -5.77
C ARG A 522 -15.31 -27.71 -7.29
N THR A 523 -15.34 -26.52 -7.87
CA THR A 523 -15.52 -26.31 -9.32
C THR A 523 -14.24 -26.44 -10.14
N PHE A 524 -13.06 -26.37 -9.51
CA PHE A 524 -11.79 -26.44 -10.23
C PHE A 524 -11.42 -27.89 -10.64
N PRO A 525 -10.90 -28.14 -11.87
CA PRO A 525 -10.49 -29.46 -12.32
C PRO A 525 -9.31 -30.04 -11.53
N THR A 526 -9.20 -31.36 -11.53
CA THR A 526 -8.17 -32.12 -10.81
C THR A 526 -6.88 -32.22 -11.65
N GLY A 527 -5.85 -31.45 -11.32
CA GLY A 527 -4.49 -31.67 -11.84
C GLY A 527 -3.65 -32.54 -10.91
N ASN A 528 -2.32 -32.45 -11.04
CA ASN A 528 -1.37 -33.12 -10.16
C ASN A 528 -1.21 -32.35 -8.81
N PRO A 529 -1.49 -32.98 -7.65
CA PRO A 529 -1.25 -32.36 -6.34
C PRO A 529 0.22 -32.03 -6.09
N GLN A 530 1.15 -32.86 -6.58
CA GLN A 530 2.57 -32.71 -6.29
C GLN A 530 3.17 -31.45 -6.94
N ASP A 531 2.77 -31.11 -8.16
CA ASP A 531 3.21 -29.86 -8.84
C ASP A 531 2.73 -28.61 -8.09
N SER A 532 1.54 -28.69 -7.48
CA SER A 532 0.95 -27.62 -6.67
C SER A 532 1.64 -27.49 -5.32
N LYS A 533 2.01 -28.62 -4.71
CA LYS A 533 2.86 -28.69 -3.51
C LYS A 533 4.22 -28.06 -3.77
N ASP A 534 4.84 -28.34 -4.92
CA ASP A 534 6.15 -27.81 -5.28
C ASP A 534 6.10 -26.37 -5.82
N LEU A 535 4.95 -25.89 -6.29
CA LEU A 535 4.67 -24.46 -6.47
C LEU A 535 4.63 -23.74 -5.11
N LEU A 536 3.82 -24.24 -4.16
CA LEU A 536 3.67 -23.66 -2.82
C LEU A 536 4.97 -23.71 -2.01
N LYS A 537 5.80 -24.75 -2.15
CA LYS A 537 7.17 -24.78 -1.62
C LYS A 537 8.04 -23.65 -2.18
N ARG A 538 8.05 -23.46 -3.51
CA ARG A 538 8.88 -22.39 -4.14
C ARG A 538 8.44 -21.01 -3.69
N GLU A 539 7.14 -20.77 -3.54
CA GLU A 539 6.61 -19.51 -2.99
C GLU A 539 6.95 -19.35 -1.49
N LEU A 540 6.91 -20.44 -0.70
CA LEU A 540 7.37 -20.43 0.69
C LEU A 540 8.85 -20.04 0.81
N GLU A 541 9.74 -20.76 0.12
CA GLU A 541 11.20 -20.54 0.22
C GLU A 541 11.62 -19.17 -0.35
N ASN A 542 11.16 -18.83 -1.55
CA ASN A 542 11.68 -17.66 -2.27
C ASN A 542 11.00 -16.34 -1.87
N ASN A 543 9.72 -16.39 -1.45
CA ASN A 543 8.89 -15.19 -1.29
C ASN A 543 8.32 -15.02 0.12
N LEU A 544 7.91 -16.07 0.83
CA LEU A 544 7.36 -15.92 2.19
C LEU A 544 8.46 -15.87 3.26
N LYS A 545 9.43 -16.80 3.24
CA LYS A 545 10.49 -16.86 4.26
C LYS A 545 11.27 -15.56 4.41
N PRO A 546 11.75 -14.89 3.34
CA PRO A 546 12.50 -13.63 3.48
C PRO A 546 11.67 -12.50 4.09
N LYS A 547 10.39 -12.36 3.68
CA LYS A 547 9.48 -11.33 4.22
C LYS A 547 9.18 -11.56 5.70
N ILE A 548 8.97 -12.82 6.09
CA ILE A 548 8.68 -13.19 7.48
C ILE A 548 9.93 -13.02 8.37
N LEU A 549 11.14 -13.33 7.84
CA LEU A 549 12.41 -13.04 8.51
C LEU A 549 12.60 -11.54 8.76
N MET A 550 12.46 -10.70 7.72
CA MET A 550 12.57 -9.24 7.86
C MET A 550 11.56 -8.66 8.86
N ASN A 551 10.34 -9.20 8.91
CA ASN A 551 9.34 -8.83 9.93
C ASN A 551 9.79 -9.23 11.34
N PHE A 552 10.35 -10.42 11.55
CA PHE A 552 10.87 -10.82 12.86
C PHE A 552 12.14 -10.04 13.26
N GLU A 553 13.01 -9.69 12.31
CA GLU A 553 14.21 -8.89 12.57
C GLU A 553 13.83 -7.47 13.00
N SER A 554 12.91 -6.81 12.26
CA SER A 554 12.41 -5.47 12.60
C SER A 554 11.58 -5.42 13.88
N MET A 555 10.82 -6.47 14.23
CA MET A 555 10.16 -6.58 15.54
C MET A 555 11.13 -6.62 16.73
N HIS A 556 12.43 -6.85 16.48
CA HIS A 556 13.43 -7.03 17.52
C HIS A 556 14.59 -6.01 17.48
N SER A 557 14.69 -5.18 16.45
CA SER A 557 15.63 -4.04 16.39
C SER A 557 15.26 -2.92 17.38
N ASP A 558 13.97 -2.76 17.66
CA ASP A 558 13.46 -1.71 18.57
C ASP A 558 13.68 -2.05 20.06
N ALA A 559 14.23 -3.23 20.36
CA ALA A 559 14.60 -3.67 21.70
C ALA A 559 16.10 -3.45 21.95
N SER A 560 16.52 -2.20 22.09
CA SER A 560 17.89 -1.86 22.51
C SER A 560 18.21 -2.50 23.87
N PRO A 561 19.33 -3.24 24.01
CA PRO A 561 19.91 -3.47 25.31
C PRO A 561 20.23 -2.12 25.95
N GLY A 562 19.90 -1.96 27.24
CA GLY A 562 20.40 -0.82 28.00
C GLY A 562 21.94 -0.85 28.09
N MET A 563 22.53 0.28 28.46
CA MET A 563 23.95 0.32 28.79
C MET A 563 24.26 -0.74 29.84
N ASP A 564 25.33 -1.51 29.61
CA ASP A 564 26.23 -1.82 30.71
C ASP A 564 27.68 -1.68 30.21
N SER A 565 28.54 -1.20 31.10
CA SER A 565 29.87 -0.71 30.75
C SER A 565 30.92 -1.26 31.71
N SER A 566 31.57 -2.36 31.34
CA SER A 566 32.87 -2.74 31.94
C SER A 566 33.57 -3.84 31.12
N LEU A 567 34.91 -3.82 31.18
CA LEU A 567 35.86 -4.86 30.73
C LEU A 567 35.92 -5.14 29.20
N GLY A 568 37.10 -5.35 28.60
CA GLY A 568 38.45 -5.16 29.14
C GLY A 568 39.51 -5.98 28.37
N PHE A 569 40.49 -5.26 27.79
CA PHE A 569 41.56 -5.73 26.89
C PHE A 569 41.14 -6.06 25.44
#